data_AF-A0A969F1Y6-F1
#
_entry.id   AF-A0A969F1Y6-F1
#
_cell.length_a   1.000
_cell.length_b   1.000
_cell.length_c   1.000
_cell.angle_alpha   90.00
_cell.angle_beta   90.00
_cell.angle_gamma   90.00
#
_symmetry.space_group_name_H-M   'P 1'
#
loop_
_entity.id
_entity.type
_entity.pdbx_description
1 polymer ?
#
loop_
_entity_poly.entity_id
_entity_poly.type
_entity_poly.pdbx_seq_one_letter_code
_entity_poly.pdbx_strand_id
1 'polypeptide(L)'
;VAPADGCGRCSACMTVCPTQAITGPRQLDARRCISYLTIEHKGAIPEPLRPLLGNRIFGCDDCQLVCPWNRFARVSAIADFAPRHQLAGSDLLTLFNWDEPTFLARTEGTALRRISFSQWLRNVAVALGNAPLPGQHHRRVARAPRARERDGRGPHRLGHRSATSQGAGGMLKNSRR
;
A
#
# COMPACT_ATOMS: atom_id res chain seq x y z
N VAL A 1 -15.88 8.45 22.10
CA VAL A 1 -15.37 9.06 20.84
C VAL A 1 -14.28 8.14 20.30
N ALA A 2 -14.48 7.54 19.13
CA ALA A 2 -13.38 6.84 18.46
C ALA A 2 -12.30 7.88 18.11
N PRO A 3 -10.99 7.55 18.27
CA PRO A 3 -9.93 8.50 17.97
C PRO A 3 -10.06 9.02 16.53
N ALA A 4 -9.81 10.32 16.35
CA ALA A 4 -10.13 11.09 15.14
C ALA A 4 -9.54 10.56 13.83
N ASP A 5 -8.57 9.66 13.91
CA ASP A 5 -7.80 9.08 12.80
C ASP A 5 -7.96 7.55 12.67
N GLY A 6 -8.85 6.93 13.46
CA GLY A 6 -9.15 5.50 13.40
C GLY A 6 -8.05 4.56 13.95
N CYS A 7 -6.80 5.00 14.08
CA CYS A 7 -5.70 4.15 14.54
C CYS A 7 -5.82 3.72 16.01
N GLY A 8 -6.24 4.63 16.89
CA GLY A 8 -6.33 4.37 18.33
C GLY A 8 -5.03 3.81 18.93
N ARG A 9 -5.10 2.63 19.54
CA ARG A 9 -3.93 1.96 20.14
C ARG A 9 -3.19 1.01 19.18
N CYS A 10 -3.59 0.95 17.91
CA CYS A 10 -2.97 0.07 16.92
C CYS A 10 -1.53 0.48 16.62
N SER A 11 -0.63 -0.50 16.62
CA SER A 11 0.80 -0.36 16.24
C SER A 11 1.22 -1.30 15.11
N ALA A 12 0.27 -1.96 14.43
CA ALA A 12 0.54 -3.04 13.48
C ALA A 12 1.53 -2.66 12.38
N CYS A 13 1.38 -1.47 11.78
CA CYS A 13 2.27 -0.98 10.73
C CYS A 13 3.71 -0.76 11.22
N MET A 14 3.89 -0.30 12.46
CA MET A 14 5.20 -0.16 13.09
C MET A 14 5.85 -1.53 13.31
N THR A 15 5.09 -2.47 13.87
CA THR A 15 5.58 -3.82 14.17
C THR A 15 6.06 -4.56 12.92
N VAL A 16 5.32 -4.47 11.80
CA VAL A 16 5.68 -5.21 10.58
C VAL A 16 6.78 -4.53 9.75
N CYS A 17 7.01 -3.23 9.92
CA CYS A 17 7.93 -2.48 9.06
C CYS A 17 9.34 -3.10 9.09
N PRO A 18 9.86 -3.67 7.97
CA PRO A 18 11.09 -4.47 8.00
C PRO A 18 12.31 -3.70 8.49
N THR A 19 12.35 -2.39 8.20
CA THR A 19 13.45 -1.50 8.54
C THR A 19 13.17 -0.64 9.77
N GLN A 20 12.01 -0.82 10.41
CA GLN A 20 11.55 0.04 11.51
C GLN A 20 11.58 1.53 11.12
N ALA A 21 11.16 1.85 9.89
CA ALA A 21 11.10 3.22 9.39
C ALA A 21 10.00 4.03 10.05
N ILE A 22 8.93 3.39 10.56
CA ILE A 22 7.87 4.06 11.32
C ILE A 22 8.30 4.13 12.78
N THR A 23 8.88 5.25 13.18
CA THR A 23 9.51 5.44 14.50
C THR A 23 8.50 5.75 15.62
N GLY A 24 7.26 6.06 15.24
CA GLY A 24 6.16 6.30 16.15
C GLY A 24 4.87 6.63 15.41
N PRO A 25 3.77 6.89 16.13
CA PRO A 25 2.50 7.24 15.50
C PRO A 25 2.66 8.47 14.59
N ARG A 26 2.37 8.30 13.29
CA ARG A 26 2.46 9.35 12.27
C ARG A 26 3.89 9.90 12.08
N GLN A 27 4.91 9.13 12.43
CA GLN A 27 6.31 9.49 12.27
C GLN A 27 7.02 8.46 11.40
N LEU A 28 7.74 8.93 10.39
CA LEU A 28 8.43 8.10 9.41
C LEU A 28 9.84 8.66 9.15
N ASP A 29 10.87 7.82 9.33
CA ASP A 29 12.21 8.10 8.81
C ASP A 29 12.31 7.61 7.36
N ALA A 30 12.21 8.54 6.41
CA ALA A 30 12.28 8.24 4.99
C ALA A 30 13.59 7.56 4.60
N ARG A 31 14.71 7.85 5.27
CA ARG A 31 16.03 7.26 4.95
C ARG A 31 16.08 5.75 5.21
N ARG A 32 15.13 5.23 5.98
CA ARG A 32 14.95 3.80 6.26
C ARG A 32 13.78 3.19 5.50
N CYS A 33 12.85 4.00 4.99
CA CYS A 33 11.64 3.53 4.33
C CYS A 33 11.99 2.86 2.98
N ILE A 34 11.62 1.59 2.80
CA ILE A 34 11.90 0.85 1.56
C ILE A 34 11.28 1.54 0.34
N SER A 35 10.07 2.10 0.48
CA SER A 35 9.43 2.83 -0.62
C SER A 35 10.27 4.05 -1.05
N TYR A 36 10.74 4.86 -0.10
CA TYR A 36 11.64 5.98 -0.39
C TYR A 36 12.97 5.50 -1.00
N LEU A 37 13.58 4.46 -0.42
CA LEU A 37 14.87 3.93 -0.89
C LEU A 37 14.80 3.41 -2.33
N THR A 38 13.68 2.81 -2.72
CA THR A 38 13.50 2.23 -4.06
C THR A 38 13.02 3.25 -5.09
N ILE A 39 12.28 4.29 -4.68
CA ILE A 39 11.67 5.26 -5.62
C ILE A 39 12.43 6.60 -5.65
N GLU A 40 12.70 7.21 -4.51
CA GLU A 40 13.21 8.59 -4.45
C GLU A 40 14.74 8.65 -4.31
N HIS A 41 15.31 7.78 -3.47
CA HIS A 41 16.74 7.80 -3.19
C HIS A 41 17.54 7.52 -4.46
N LYS A 42 18.47 8.43 -4.82
CA LYS A 42 19.27 8.32 -6.05
C LYS A 42 20.59 7.59 -5.84
N GLY A 43 21.12 7.57 -4.62
CA GLY A 43 22.41 6.95 -4.30
C GLY A 43 22.34 5.43 -4.07
N ALA A 44 23.45 4.86 -3.62
CA ALA A 44 23.46 3.46 -3.17
C ALA A 44 22.55 3.28 -1.95
N ILE A 45 21.81 2.17 -1.90
CA ILE A 45 21.04 1.79 -0.71
C ILE A 45 22.04 1.44 0.40
N PRO A 46 21.91 1.99 1.62
CA PRO A 46 22.81 1.68 2.73
C PRO A 46 22.92 0.18 2.97
N GLU A 47 24.15 -0.32 3.08
CA GLU A 47 24.43 -1.76 3.19
C GLU A 47 23.64 -2.49 4.28
N PRO A 48 23.53 -1.95 5.51
CA PRO A 48 22.76 -2.60 6.58
C PRO A 48 21.26 -2.76 6.28
N LEU A 49 20.72 -1.98 5.34
CA LEU A 49 19.31 -2.04 4.97
C LEU A 49 19.05 -3.01 3.82
N ARG A 50 20.06 -3.34 2.99
CA ARG A 50 19.90 -4.17 1.78
C ARG A 50 19.23 -5.52 2.06
N PRO A 51 19.62 -6.29 3.10
CA PRO A 51 18.97 -7.57 3.40
C PRO A 51 17.47 -7.44 3.75
N LEU A 52 17.07 -6.30 4.32
CA LEU A 52 15.70 -6.06 4.79
C LEU A 52 14.74 -5.71 3.64
N LEU A 53 15.24 -5.35 2.46
CA LEU A 53 14.41 -5.08 1.30
C LEU A 53 13.76 -6.35 0.73
N GLY A 54 14.40 -7.51 0.89
CA GLY A 54 13.98 -8.76 0.25
C GLY A 54 13.97 -8.60 -1.27
N ASN A 55 12.87 -8.96 -1.93
CA ASN A 55 12.69 -8.86 -3.38
C ASN A 55 11.94 -7.59 -3.84
N ARG A 56 11.84 -6.55 -2.99
CA ARG A 56 11.12 -5.31 -3.30
C ARG A 56 11.97 -4.42 -4.21
N ILE A 57 11.63 -4.38 -5.49
CA ILE A 57 12.35 -3.57 -6.49
C ILE A 57 11.73 -2.18 -6.76
N PHE A 58 10.49 -1.95 -6.32
CA PHE A 58 9.80 -0.67 -6.45
C PHE A 58 8.66 -0.58 -5.41
N GLY A 59 8.79 0.33 -4.44
CA GLY A 59 7.78 0.52 -3.39
C GLY A 59 7.82 -0.53 -2.28
N CYS A 60 6.97 -0.32 -1.27
CA CYS A 60 6.73 -1.28 -0.18
C CYS A 60 5.36 -1.00 0.44
N ASP A 61 4.52 -2.04 0.48
CA ASP A 61 3.14 -1.93 0.98
C ASP A 61 2.92 -2.66 2.31
N ASP A 62 3.97 -3.16 2.97
CA ASP A 62 3.84 -3.98 4.18
C ASP A 62 3.00 -3.28 5.27
N CYS A 63 3.23 -1.99 5.48
CA CYS A 63 2.46 -1.20 6.46
C CYS A 63 0.98 -1.06 6.08
N GLN A 64 0.66 -1.01 4.79
CA GLN A 64 -0.71 -0.96 4.28
C GLN A 64 -1.38 -2.34 4.31
N LEU A 65 -0.63 -3.41 4.03
CA LEU A 65 -1.15 -4.78 3.99
C LEU A 65 -1.59 -5.29 5.37
N VAL A 66 -0.91 -4.86 6.45
CA VAL A 66 -1.32 -5.21 7.82
C VAL A 66 -2.36 -4.27 8.41
N CYS A 67 -2.63 -3.13 7.75
CA CYS A 67 -3.49 -2.11 8.32
C CYS A 67 -4.95 -2.63 8.43
N PRO A 68 -5.55 -2.63 9.63
CA PRO A 68 -6.90 -3.15 9.83
C PRO A 68 -7.98 -2.30 9.12
N TRP A 69 -7.66 -1.06 8.76
CA TRP A 69 -8.54 -0.20 7.98
C TRP A 69 -8.48 -0.50 6.49
N ASN A 70 -7.32 -0.98 6.00
CA ASN A 70 -7.12 -1.26 4.58
C ASN A 70 -7.65 -2.63 4.16
N ARG A 71 -7.96 -3.53 5.10
CA ARG A 71 -8.53 -4.86 4.82
C ARG A 71 -9.86 -4.82 4.04
N PHE A 72 -10.55 -3.67 4.07
CA PHE A 72 -11.84 -3.46 3.42
C PHE A 72 -11.70 -2.74 2.05
N ALA A 73 -10.47 -2.43 1.63
CA ALA A 73 -10.22 -1.83 0.33
C ALA A 73 -10.70 -2.76 -0.80
N ARG A 74 -11.32 -2.16 -1.82
CA ARG A 74 -11.80 -2.87 -3.00
C ARG A 74 -10.85 -2.60 -4.16
N VAL A 75 -10.63 -3.61 -4.99
CA VAL A 75 -9.92 -3.45 -6.27
C VAL A 75 -10.70 -2.43 -7.11
N SER A 76 -9.98 -1.50 -7.72
CA SER A 76 -10.58 -0.49 -8.57
C SER A 76 -11.19 -1.11 -9.83
N ALA A 77 -12.33 -0.58 -10.26
CA ALA A 77 -12.97 -0.95 -11.54
C ALA A 77 -12.42 -0.15 -12.73
N ILE A 78 -11.55 0.84 -12.48
CA ILE A 78 -10.96 1.67 -13.53
C ILE A 78 -9.86 0.87 -14.23
N ALA A 79 -10.04 0.65 -15.53
CA ALA A 79 -9.16 -0.18 -16.35
C ALA A 79 -7.69 0.29 -16.32
N ASP A 80 -7.45 1.60 -16.21
CA ASP A 80 -6.10 2.17 -16.19
C ASP A 80 -5.26 1.69 -15.00
N PHE A 81 -5.89 1.25 -13.90
CA PHE A 81 -5.20 0.69 -12.73
C PHE A 81 -4.96 -0.82 -12.82
N ALA A 82 -5.38 -1.48 -13.89
CA ALA A 82 -5.05 -2.89 -14.10
C ALA A 82 -3.52 -3.07 -14.25
N PRO A 83 -2.93 -4.14 -13.69
CA PRO A 83 -1.52 -4.46 -13.91
C PRO A 83 -1.20 -4.56 -15.40
N ARG A 84 -0.13 -3.89 -15.84
CA ARG A 84 0.29 -3.85 -17.24
C ARG A 84 1.57 -4.65 -17.47
N HIS A 85 1.81 -4.99 -18.74
CA HIS A 85 3.08 -5.53 -19.24
C HIS A 85 3.61 -6.79 -18.54
N GLN A 86 2.76 -7.52 -17.81
CA GLN A 86 3.08 -8.76 -17.10
C GLN A 86 4.30 -8.65 -16.18
N LEU A 87 4.57 -7.45 -15.64
CA LEU A 87 5.62 -7.23 -14.66
C LEU A 87 5.41 -8.07 -13.39
N ALA A 88 4.14 -8.31 -13.04
CA ALA A 88 3.77 -9.19 -11.95
C ALA A 88 4.09 -10.65 -12.32
N GLY A 89 5.16 -11.19 -11.72
CA GLY A 89 5.58 -12.58 -11.91
C GLY A 89 6.85 -12.76 -12.74
N SER A 90 7.44 -11.68 -13.26
CA SER A 90 8.75 -11.75 -13.94
C SER A 90 9.87 -12.18 -12.98
N ASP A 91 10.79 -12.99 -13.49
CA ASP A 91 12.00 -13.37 -12.77
C ASP A 91 12.99 -12.20 -12.66
N LEU A 92 13.70 -12.10 -11.52
CA LEU A 92 14.62 -10.99 -11.25
C LEU A 92 15.79 -10.96 -12.24
N LEU A 93 16.28 -12.11 -12.72
CA LEU A 93 17.36 -12.14 -13.71
C LEU A 93 16.87 -11.61 -15.06
N THR A 94 15.63 -11.93 -15.45
CA THR A 94 15.02 -11.35 -16.65
C THR A 94 14.94 -9.83 -16.55
N LEU A 95 14.48 -9.31 -15.41
CA LEU A 95 14.36 -7.87 -15.17
C LEU A 95 15.73 -7.17 -15.12
N PHE A 96 16.77 -7.85 -14.64
CA PHE A 96 18.13 -7.32 -14.59
C PHE A 96 18.79 -7.23 -15.97
N ASN A 97 18.43 -8.15 -16.88
CA ASN A 97 18.94 -8.20 -18.25
C ASN A 97 18.23 -7.24 -19.21
N TRP A 98 17.27 -6.44 -18.73
CA TRP A 98 16.69 -5.38 -19.55
C TRP A 98 17.76 -4.33 -19.83
N ASP A 99 17.83 -3.88 -21.08
CA ASP A 99 18.52 -2.65 -21.44
C ASP A 99 17.61 -1.42 -21.18
N GLU A 100 18.20 -0.23 -21.29
CA GLU A 100 17.46 1.01 -21.06
C GLU A 100 16.27 1.17 -22.03
N PRO A 101 16.40 0.97 -23.35
CA PRO A 101 15.26 1.03 -24.26
C PRO A 101 14.11 0.08 -23.87
N THR A 102 14.42 -1.15 -23.48
CA THR A 102 13.42 -2.12 -23.00
C THR A 102 12.74 -1.64 -21.73
N PHE A 103 13.52 -1.16 -20.75
CA PHE A 103 12.96 -0.61 -19.52
C PHE A 103 12.01 0.55 -19.82
N LEU A 104 12.40 1.49 -20.67
CA LEU A 104 11.54 2.61 -21.05
C LEU A 104 10.26 2.08 -21.70
N ALA A 105 10.35 1.29 -22.77
CA ALA A 105 9.16 0.77 -23.48
C ALA A 105 8.22 -0.02 -22.55
N ARG A 106 8.76 -0.86 -21.67
CA ARG A 106 7.95 -1.73 -20.78
C ARG A 106 7.32 -1.02 -19.59
N THR A 107 7.84 0.14 -19.20
CA THR A 107 7.34 0.89 -18.03
C THR A 107 6.54 2.13 -18.42
N GLU A 108 6.40 2.43 -19.71
CA GLU A 108 5.62 3.56 -20.20
C GLU A 108 4.20 3.61 -19.64
N GLY A 109 3.76 4.81 -19.25
CA GLY A 109 2.43 5.02 -18.65
C GLY A 109 2.24 4.38 -17.27
N THR A 110 3.31 3.93 -16.61
CA THR A 110 3.26 3.39 -15.24
C THR A 110 4.05 4.26 -14.25
N ALA A 111 3.77 4.09 -12.96
CA ALA A 111 4.51 4.77 -11.89
C ALA A 111 6.02 4.44 -11.86
N LEU A 112 6.44 3.34 -12.48
CA LEU A 112 7.85 2.97 -12.60
C LEU A 112 8.68 4.01 -13.36
N ARG A 113 8.05 4.87 -14.18
CA ARG A 113 8.74 6.01 -14.83
C ARG A 113 9.25 7.07 -13.85
N ARG A 114 8.94 6.96 -12.56
CA ARG A 114 9.49 7.84 -11.51
C ARG A 114 10.97 7.56 -11.21
N ILE A 115 11.48 6.37 -11.54
CA ILE A 115 12.88 6.00 -11.32
C ILE A 115 13.68 5.98 -12.62
N SER A 116 14.98 6.26 -12.55
CA SER A 116 15.89 6.07 -13.69
C SER A 116 16.19 4.59 -13.93
N PHE A 117 16.70 4.26 -15.12
CA PHE A 117 17.18 2.92 -15.42
C PHE A 117 18.32 2.47 -14.47
N SER A 118 19.19 3.39 -14.05
CA SER A 118 20.24 3.11 -13.06
C SER A 118 19.66 2.74 -11.69
N GLN A 119 18.59 3.42 -11.25
CA GLN A 119 17.87 3.07 -10.02
C GLN A 119 17.17 1.70 -10.16
N TRP A 120 16.60 1.40 -11.32
CA TRP A 120 16.01 0.09 -11.63
C TRP A 120 17.05 -1.03 -11.45
N LEU A 121 18.18 -0.95 -12.15
CA LEU A 121 19.24 -1.94 -12.03
C LEU A 121 19.77 -2.08 -10.60
N ARG A 122 19.97 -0.96 -9.90
CA ARG A 122 20.36 -0.96 -8.48
C ARG A 122 19.37 -1.74 -7.62
N ASN A 123 18.07 -1.50 -7.79
CA ASN A 123 17.04 -2.16 -6.98
C ASN A 123 16.97 -3.66 -7.29
N VAL A 124 17.01 -4.03 -8.57
CA VAL A 124 17.00 -5.44 -8.99
C VAL A 124 18.26 -6.16 -8.51
N ALA A 125 19.44 -5.53 -8.55
CA ALA A 125 20.68 -6.09 -8.02
C ALA A 125 20.61 -6.37 -6.52
N VAL A 126 20.05 -5.44 -5.73
CA VAL A 126 19.84 -5.66 -4.29
C VAL A 126 18.87 -6.82 -4.06
N ALA A 127 17.79 -6.92 -4.84
CA ALA A 127 16.85 -8.02 -4.73
C ALA A 127 17.47 -9.38 -5.11
N LEU A 128 18.32 -9.42 -6.14
CA LEU A 128 19.07 -10.61 -6.54
C LEU A 128 20.05 -11.05 -5.44
N GLY A 129 20.74 -10.10 -4.80
CA GLY A 129 21.62 -10.40 -3.67
C GLY A 129 20.91 -10.97 -2.44
N ASN A 130 19.59 -10.77 -2.35
CA ASN A 130 18.74 -11.31 -1.30
C ASN A 130 18.06 -12.64 -1.70
N ALA A 131 18.27 -13.13 -2.93
CA ALA A 131 17.68 -14.37 -3.37
C ALA A 131 18.30 -15.57 -2.62
N PRO A 132 17.53 -16.63 -2.34
CA PRO A 132 18.07 -17.85 -1.76
C PRO A 132 19.19 -18.41 -2.62
N LEU A 133 20.27 -18.83 -1.97
CA LEU A 133 21.30 -19.63 -2.63
C LEU A 133 20.70 -20.97 -3.11
N PRO A 134 21.23 -21.56 -4.19
CA PRO A 134 20.84 -22.90 -4.62
C PRO A 134 20.92 -23.89 -3.44
N GLY A 135 19.81 -24.59 -3.15
CA GLY A 135 19.68 -25.52 -2.02
C GLY A 135 19.10 -24.90 -0.73
N GLN A 136 18.97 -23.57 -0.64
CA GLN A 136 18.24 -22.92 0.44
C GLN A 136 16.79 -22.69 0.04
N HIS A 137 15.93 -23.69 0.27
CA HIS A 137 14.50 -23.47 0.17
C HIS A 137 14.05 -22.58 1.33
N HIS A 138 13.82 -21.29 1.08
CA HIS A 138 12.98 -20.51 2.00
C HIS A 138 11.64 -21.23 2.10
N ARG A 139 11.34 -21.80 3.28
CA ARG A 139 9.97 -22.20 3.63
C ARG A 139 9.11 -21.00 3.28
N ARG A 140 8.21 -21.15 2.30
CA ARG A 140 7.18 -20.14 2.00
C ARG A 140 6.63 -19.70 3.36
N VAL A 141 6.90 -18.47 3.78
CA VAL A 141 6.19 -17.89 4.91
C VAL A 141 4.73 -17.97 4.48
N ALA A 142 3.98 -18.83 5.16
CA ALA A 142 2.62 -19.15 4.78
C ALA A 142 1.88 -17.84 4.52
N ARG A 143 1.29 -17.71 3.32
CA ARG A 143 0.36 -16.61 3.02
C ARG A 143 -0.59 -16.49 4.21
N ALA A 144 -0.79 -15.26 4.69
CA ALA A 144 -1.83 -14.93 5.64
C ALA A 144 -3.14 -15.66 5.25
N PRO A 145 -3.88 -16.22 6.22
CA PRO A 145 -5.00 -17.10 5.94
C PRO A 145 -5.99 -16.41 5.00
N ARG A 146 -6.46 -17.15 3.99
CA ARG A 146 -7.58 -16.74 3.15
C ARG A 146 -8.69 -16.27 4.09
N ALA A 147 -9.23 -15.08 3.83
CA ALA A 147 -10.44 -14.61 4.50
C ALA A 147 -11.51 -15.69 4.34
N ARG A 148 -11.74 -16.46 5.41
CA ARG A 148 -12.88 -17.37 5.54
C ARG A 148 -14.17 -16.57 5.54
N GLU A 149 -15.25 -17.24 5.19
CA GLU A 149 -16.59 -16.71 4.97
C GLU A 149 -17.00 -15.54 5.84
N ARG A 150 -17.76 -14.65 5.20
CA ARG A 150 -18.46 -13.52 5.78
C ARG A 150 -19.44 -14.00 6.86
N ASP A 151 -19.07 -13.91 8.12
CA ASP A 151 -20.07 -13.63 9.16
C ASP A 151 -20.47 -12.17 9.04
N GLY A 152 -21.72 -11.98 8.59
CA GLY A 152 -22.34 -10.71 8.25
C GLY A 152 -22.62 -9.84 9.47
N ARG A 153 -21.58 -9.21 10.03
CA ARG A 153 -21.77 -8.10 10.99
C ARG A 153 -20.87 -6.92 10.60
N GLY A 154 -21.30 -6.19 9.58
CA GLY A 154 -20.85 -4.81 9.35
C GLY A 154 -21.39 -3.90 10.47
N PRO A 155 -20.70 -2.78 10.78
CA PRO A 155 -21.19 -1.86 11.80
C PRO A 155 -22.52 -1.25 11.35
N HIS A 156 -23.46 -1.21 12.30
CA HIS A 156 -24.85 -0.82 12.15
C HIS A 156 -25.05 0.45 11.30
N ARG A 157 -25.92 0.34 10.27
CA ARG A 157 -26.59 1.50 9.66
C ARG A 157 -27.38 2.22 10.76
N LEU A 158 -27.01 3.44 11.09
CA LEU A 158 -27.87 4.34 11.84
C LEU A 158 -29.01 4.79 10.92
N GLY A 159 -30.24 4.48 11.32
CA GLY A 159 -31.44 4.74 10.56
C GLY A 159 -31.78 6.22 10.48
N HIS A 160 -32.13 6.68 9.28
CA HIS A 160 -32.93 7.89 9.11
C HIS A 160 -34.36 7.57 9.58
N ARG A 161 -34.76 8.13 10.72
CA ARG A 161 -36.17 8.20 11.11
C ARG A 161 -36.79 9.39 10.38
N SER A 162 -37.71 9.07 9.48
CA SER A 162 -38.72 10.00 8.97
C SER A 162 -39.58 10.49 10.14
N ALA A 163 -39.74 11.81 10.27
CA ALA A 163 -40.73 12.40 11.15
C ALA A 163 -41.81 13.07 10.28
N THR A 164 -42.88 12.34 10.04
CA THR A 164 -44.19 12.90 9.73
C THR A 164 -44.82 13.42 11.01
N SER A 165 -45.30 14.66 11.02
CA SER A 165 -46.47 15.03 11.84
C SER A 165 -47.20 16.18 11.16
N GLN A 166 -48.45 15.87 10.78
CA GLN A 166 -49.48 16.84 10.45
C GLN A 166 -49.99 17.49 11.74
N GLY A 167 -50.41 18.75 11.67
CA GLY A 167 -51.12 19.45 12.73
C GLY A 167 -51.58 20.82 12.27
N ALA A 168 -52.85 20.90 11.86
CA ALA A 168 -53.53 22.08 11.35
C ALA A 168 -53.98 23.04 12.48
N GLY A 169 -54.16 24.32 12.13
CA GLY A 169 -55.13 25.21 12.77
C GLY A 169 -54.64 26.63 13.07
N GLY A 170 -55.33 27.64 12.52
CA GLY A 170 -55.45 28.96 13.18
C GLY A 170 -55.16 30.22 12.38
N MET A 171 -56.12 30.60 11.53
CA MET A 171 -56.51 31.93 11.05
C MET A 171 -56.08 33.21 11.85
N LEU A 172 -55.84 34.28 11.06
CA LEU A 172 -56.07 35.72 11.32
C LEU A 172 -55.20 36.48 12.36
N LYS A 173 -54.36 37.42 11.87
CA LYS A 173 -54.64 38.88 11.95
C LYS A 173 -53.65 39.74 11.15
N ASN A 174 -54.26 40.69 10.46
CA ASN A 174 -53.81 41.80 9.63
C ASN A 174 -52.92 42.82 10.37
N SER A 175 -51.96 43.49 9.69
CA SER A 175 -51.66 44.94 9.83
C SER A 175 -50.24 45.34 9.35
N ARG A 176 -50.20 46.02 8.19
CA ARG A 176 -49.42 47.25 7.88
C ARG A 176 -47.98 47.40 8.41
N ARG A 177 -46.99 47.41 7.51
CA ARG A 177 -46.28 48.60 6.98
C ARG A 177 -45.25 48.17 5.96
#